data_AF-A0A936XZX3-F1
#
_entry.id   AF-A0A936XZX3-F1
#
_cell.length_a   1.000
_cell.length_b   1.000
_cell.length_c   1.000
_cell.angle_alpha   90.00
_cell.angle_beta   90.00
_cell.angle_gamma   90.00
#
_symmetry.space_group_name_H-M   'P 1'
#
loop_
_entity.id
_entity.type
_entity.pdbx_description
1 polymer ?
#
loop_
_entity_poly.entity_id
_entity_poly.type
_entity_poly.pdbx_seq_one_letter_code
_entity_poly.pdbx_strand_id
1 'polypeptide(L)'
;MNTQFSQLTYDNQRKCLNCDKPIADQEHATRKYCEKYYDQSGKVHDCKTDHHRTIDKPEREVQGTLIRDQKFFTKQIIEMISKKGYEVTTDDLNAYDISLPESLKLEIKSNGIAISHFLQYTITSYPTTNTHKITRHEQQ
;
A
#
# COMPACT_ATOMS: atom_id res chain seq x y z
N MET A 1 -40.91 40.71 -9.58
CA MET A 1 -40.04 39.50 -9.65
C MET A 1 -39.67 39.14 -8.22
N ASN A 2 -40.34 38.14 -7.62
CA ASN A 2 -40.05 37.71 -6.26
C ASN A 2 -38.90 36.71 -6.27
N THR A 3 -37.69 37.17 -5.99
CA THR A 3 -36.56 36.29 -5.70
C THR A 3 -36.67 35.87 -4.24
N GLN A 4 -37.36 34.76 -3.98
CA GLN A 4 -37.48 34.19 -2.66
C GLN A 4 -36.12 33.58 -2.30
N PHE A 5 -35.26 34.33 -1.59
CA PHE A 5 -34.07 33.76 -0.98
C PHE A 5 -34.53 32.81 0.12
N SER A 6 -34.53 31.51 -0.17
CA SER A 6 -34.66 30.47 0.84
C SER A 6 -33.50 30.63 1.82
N GLN A 7 -33.77 31.15 3.02
CA GLN A 7 -32.79 31.15 4.10
C GLN A 7 -32.44 29.70 4.44
N LEU A 8 -31.15 29.37 4.41
CA LEU A 8 -30.67 28.06 4.81
C LEU A 8 -30.83 27.90 6.32
N THR A 9 -31.37 26.76 6.76
CA THR A 9 -31.48 26.39 8.18
C THR A 9 -30.48 25.28 8.49
N TYR A 10 -30.09 25.16 9.77
CA TYR A 10 -29.07 24.22 10.23
C TYR A 10 -29.49 23.49 11.51
N ASP A 11 -30.78 23.34 11.71
CA ASP A 11 -31.38 22.88 12.97
C ASP A 11 -31.09 21.40 13.23
N ASN A 12 -30.87 20.62 12.16
CA ASN A 12 -30.49 19.21 12.28
C ASN A 12 -29.01 19.00 12.65
N GLN A 13 -28.24 20.08 12.86
CA GLN A 13 -26.82 20.05 13.24
C GLN A 13 -25.94 19.14 12.36
N ARG A 14 -26.34 18.92 11.11
CA ARG A 14 -25.60 18.10 10.16
C ARG A 14 -24.28 18.79 9.85
N LYS A 15 -23.18 18.03 9.86
CA LYS A 15 -21.83 18.54 9.60
C LYS A 15 -21.10 17.69 8.58
N CYS A 16 -20.20 18.31 7.85
CA CYS A 16 -19.29 17.61 6.95
C CYS A 16 -18.38 16.68 7.74
N LEU A 17 -18.31 15.41 7.34
CA LEU A 17 -17.48 14.40 8.01
C LEU A 17 -15.96 14.67 7.99
N ASN A 18 -15.49 15.66 7.21
CA ASN A 18 -14.07 15.97 7.09
C ASN A 18 -13.63 17.25 7.82
N CYS A 19 -14.44 18.31 7.74
CA CYS A 19 -14.05 19.65 8.18
C CYS A 19 -15.07 20.31 9.11
N ASP A 20 -16.07 19.54 9.55
CA ASP A 20 -17.12 19.95 10.49
C ASP A 20 -17.99 21.14 10.05
N LYS A 21 -17.83 21.64 8.82
CA LYS A 21 -18.67 22.70 8.26
C LYS A 21 -20.14 22.26 8.30
N PRO A 22 -21.07 23.13 8.72
CA PRO A 22 -22.48 22.80 8.81
C PRO A 22 -23.07 22.56 7.40
N ILE A 23 -23.94 21.56 7.30
CA ILE A 23 -24.69 21.21 6.10
C ILE A 23 -26.14 21.65 6.34
N ALA A 24 -26.68 22.43 5.41
CA ALA A 24 -28.02 22.98 5.54
C ALA A 24 -29.09 21.88 5.51
N ASP A 25 -30.22 22.10 6.16
CA ASP A 25 -31.30 21.13 6.24
C ASP A 25 -31.96 20.88 4.87
N GLN A 26 -31.92 21.88 3.99
CA GLN A 26 -32.42 21.85 2.63
C GLN A 26 -31.56 20.98 1.70
N GLU A 27 -30.33 20.63 2.10
CA GLU A 27 -29.47 19.73 1.35
C GLU A 27 -29.97 18.29 1.42
N HIS A 28 -29.76 17.54 0.33
CA HIS A 28 -30.19 16.15 0.24
C HIS A 28 -29.72 15.34 1.46
N ALA A 29 -30.61 14.54 2.05
CA ALA A 29 -30.36 13.84 3.31
C ALA A 29 -29.10 12.95 3.29
N THR A 30 -28.74 12.41 2.12
CA THR A 30 -27.53 11.57 1.92
C THR A 30 -26.22 12.37 1.85
N ARG A 31 -26.29 13.72 1.80
CA ARG A 31 -25.10 14.57 1.74
C ARG A 31 -24.35 14.52 3.07
N LYS A 32 -23.10 14.04 3.01
CA LYS A 32 -22.18 13.89 4.15
C LYS A 32 -20.97 14.83 4.09
N TYR A 33 -20.76 15.51 2.95
CA TYR A 33 -19.58 16.33 2.69
C TYR A 33 -19.95 17.72 2.16
N CYS A 34 -19.02 18.65 2.36
CA CYS A 34 -19.07 20.00 1.80
C CYS A 34 -19.13 19.98 0.25
N GLU A 35 -19.65 21.05 -0.37
CA GLU A 35 -19.53 21.20 -1.82
C GLU A 35 -18.07 21.32 -2.25
N LYS A 36 -17.74 20.76 -3.41
CA LYS A 36 -16.45 21.02 -4.03
C LYS A 36 -16.42 22.46 -4.52
N TYR A 37 -15.36 23.18 -4.20
CA TYR A 37 -15.14 24.53 -4.70
C TYR A 37 -13.70 24.73 -5.10
N TYR A 38 -13.46 25.74 -5.93
CA TYR A 38 -12.14 26.17 -6.35
C TYR A 38 -11.81 27.48 -5.65
N ASP A 39 -10.60 27.60 -5.10
CA ASP A 39 -10.15 28.86 -4.55
C ASP A 39 -9.67 29.83 -5.65
N GLN A 40 -9.28 31.04 -5.24
CA GLN A 40 -8.80 32.09 -6.14
C GLN A 40 -7.53 31.71 -6.92
N SER A 41 -6.79 30.69 -6.46
CA SER A 41 -5.60 30.16 -7.13
C SER A 41 -5.92 28.98 -8.06
N GLY A 42 -7.21 28.63 -8.22
CA GLY A 42 -7.66 27.50 -9.03
C GLY A 42 -7.45 26.13 -8.36
N LYS A 43 -7.10 26.08 -7.07
CA LYS A 43 -6.94 24.81 -6.36
C LYS A 43 -8.32 24.29 -5.93
N VAL A 44 -8.56 23.01 -6.20
CA VAL A 44 -9.78 22.31 -5.81
C VAL A 44 -9.75 21.93 -4.32
N HIS A 45 -10.85 22.20 -3.63
CA HIS A 45 -11.10 21.77 -2.26
C HIS A 45 -12.23 20.74 -2.27
N ASP A 46 -11.89 19.48 -1.94
CA ASP A 46 -12.81 18.33 -2.02
C ASP A 46 -12.78 17.52 -0.73
N CYS A 47 -13.63 17.92 0.22
CA CYS A 47 -13.74 17.28 1.54
C CYS A 47 -13.95 15.75 1.46
N LYS A 48 -14.64 15.26 0.43
CA LYS A 48 -14.93 13.82 0.27
C LYS A 48 -13.65 13.06 -0.06
N THR A 49 -12.88 13.55 -1.03
CA THR A 49 -11.62 12.94 -1.43
C THR A 49 -10.59 13.01 -0.31
N ASP A 50 -10.49 14.14 0.40
CA ASP A 50 -9.52 14.31 1.49
C ASP A 50 -9.82 13.41 2.68
N HIS A 51 -11.10 13.23 3.02
CA HIS A 51 -11.52 12.32 4.08
C HIS A 51 -11.13 10.87 3.76
N HIS A 52 -11.47 10.37 2.57
CA HIS A 52 -11.10 9.01 2.17
C HIS A 52 -9.58 8.84 2.05
N ARG A 53 -8.85 9.84 1.54
CA ARG A 53 -7.37 9.79 1.54
C ARG A 53 -6.79 9.64 2.93
N THR A 54 -7.38 10.29 3.93
CA THR A 54 -6.93 10.20 5.32
C THR A 54 -7.20 8.81 5.91
N ILE A 55 -8.38 8.25 5.63
CA ILE A 55 -8.75 6.89 6.06
C ILE A 55 -7.85 5.83 5.39
N ASP A 56 -7.60 5.95 4.09
CA ASP A 56 -6.79 5.01 3.32
C ASP A 56 -5.28 5.16 3.58
N LYS A 57 -4.85 6.28 4.19
CA LYS A 57 -3.42 6.62 4.33
C LYS A 57 -2.60 5.52 5.00
N PRO A 58 -3.01 4.93 6.14
CA PRO A 58 -2.23 3.89 6.80
C PRO A 58 -2.02 2.67 5.91
N GLU A 59 -3.07 2.24 5.21
CA GLU A 59 -2.99 1.10 4.29
C GLU A 59 -2.08 1.40 3.10
N ARG A 60 -2.17 2.59 2.52
CA ARG A 60 -1.30 3.02 1.41
C ARG A 60 0.17 3.11 1.82
N GLU A 61 0.46 3.55 3.04
CA GLU A 61 1.83 3.61 3.56
C GLU A 61 2.41 2.20 3.76
N VAL A 62 1.61 1.27 4.29
CA VAL A 62 2.00 -0.15 4.41
C VAL A 62 2.24 -0.76 3.03
N GLN A 63 1.30 -0.60 2.09
CA GLN A 63 1.46 -1.09 0.71
C GLN A 63 2.68 -0.47 0.02
N GLY A 64 2.91 0.83 0.21
CA GLY A 64 4.06 1.54 -0.36
C GLY A 64 5.39 1.04 0.18
N THR A 65 5.45 0.66 1.46
CA THR A 65 6.62 0.05 2.09
C THR A 65 6.86 -1.34 1.51
N LEU A 66 5.84 -2.20 1.49
CA LEU A 66 5.92 -3.55 0.92
C LEU A 66 6.43 -3.54 -0.54
N ILE A 67 5.89 -2.64 -1.38
CA ILE A 67 6.32 -2.52 -2.79
C ILE A 67 7.79 -2.09 -2.88
N ARG A 68 8.23 -1.17 -2.01
CA ARG A 68 9.61 -0.70 -1.99
C ARG A 68 10.58 -1.82 -1.62
N ASP A 69 10.25 -2.58 -0.58
CA ASP A 69 11.09 -3.67 -0.08
C ASP A 69 11.18 -4.79 -1.13
N GLN A 70 10.06 -5.16 -1.76
CA GLN A 70 10.07 -6.18 -2.81
C GLN A 70 10.85 -5.75 -4.06
N LYS A 71 10.83 -4.46 -4.43
CA LYS A 71 11.68 -3.93 -5.51
C LYS A 71 13.15 -3.97 -5.13
N PHE A 72 13.47 -3.62 -3.89
CA PHE A 72 14.83 -3.72 -3.36
C PHE A 72 15.34 -5.17 -3.43
N PHE A 73 14.61 -6.13 -2.85
CA PHE A 73 15.00 -7.54 -2.89
C PHE A 73 15.12 -8.09 -4.31
N THR A 74 14.21 -7.72 -5.22
CA THR A 74 14.29 -8.13 -6.63
C THR A 74 15.62 -7.68 -7.25
N LYS A 75 16.05 -6.44 -7.00
CA LYS A 75 17.33 -5.93 -7.49
C LYS A 75 18.52 -6.70 -6.88
N GLN A 76 18.50 -6.91 -5.57
CA GLN A 76 19.57 -7.63 -4.87
C GLN A 76 19.70 -9.08 -5.35
N ILE A 77 18.56 -9.78 -5.53
CA ILE A 77 18.52 -11.15 -6.06
C ILE A 77 19.09 -11.19 -7.48
N ILE A 78 18.70 -10.26 -8.36
CA ILE A 78 19.25 -10.18 -9.73
C ILE A 78 20.76 -9.98 -9.70
N GLU A 79 21.25 -9.05 -8.88
CA GLU A 79 22.69 -8.77 -8.77
C GLU A 79 23.46 -9.99 -8.25
N MET A 80 22.95 -10.64 -7.20
CA MET A 80 23.54 -11.84 -6.63
C MET A 80 23.58 -12.98 -7.66
N ILE A 81 22.46 -13.25 -8.37
CA ILE A 81 22.41 -14.28 -9.41
C ILE A 81 23.44 -14.01 -10.50
N SER A 82 23.61 -12.74 -10.92
CA SER A 82 24.58 -12.39 -11.97
C SER A 82 26.04 -12.71 -11.61
N LYS A 83 26.37 -12.74 -10.31
CA LYS A 83 27.74 -12.96 -9.81
C LYS A 83 27.97 -14.37 -9.25
N LYS A 84 26.93 -15.01 -8.70
CA LYS A 84 27.02 -16.28 -7.95
C LYS A 84 26.22 -17.42 -8.57
N GLY A 85 25.25 -17.11 -9.44
CA GLY A 85 24.33 -18.10 -10.01
C GLY A 85 23.07 -18.33 -9.15
N TYR A 86 22.35 -19.42 -9.44
CA TYR A 86 21.05 -19.73 -8.84
C TYR A 86 21.11 -20.56 -7.56
N GLU A 87 22.30 -20.98 -7.14
CA GLU A 87 22.52 -21.71 -5.89
C GLU A 87 23.54 -20.95 -5.06
N VAL A 88 23.12 -20.53 -3.86
CA VAL A 88 23.87 -19.59 -3.02
C VAL A 88 23.85 -20.05 -1.56
N THR A 89 24.77 -19.54 -0.76
CA THR A 89 24.84 -19.81 0.69
C THR A 89 24.06 -18.77 1.50
N THR A 90 23.81 -19.05 2.77
CA THR A 90 23.23 -18.04 3.68
C THR A 90 24.10 -16.78 3.78
N ASP A 91 25.43 -16.94 3.73
CA ASP A 91 26.36 -15.81 3.75
C ASP A 91 26.25 -14.95 2.50
N ASP A 92 26.00 -15.56 1.34
CA ASP A 92 25.71 -14.80 0.12
C ASP A 92 24.40 -14.01 0.26
N LEU A 93 23.32 -14.59 0.80
CA LEU A 93 22.09 -13.84 1.03
C LEU A 93 22.29 -12.65 1.96
N ASN A 94 23.04 -12.86 3.06
CA ASN A 94 23.37 -11.82 4.02
C ASN A 94 24.23 -10.71 3.38
N ALA A 95 25.19 -11.07 2.53
CA ALA A 95 26.06 -10.09 1.85
C ALA A 95 25.32 -9.20 0.84
N TYR A 96 24.14 -9.61 0.38
CA TYR A 96 23.28 -8.83 -0.51
C TYR A 96 22.05 -8.26 0.21
N ASP A 97 22.02 -8.28 1.55
CA ASP A 97 20.91 -7.78 2.38
C ASP A 97 19.55 -8.42 2.00
N ILE A 98 19.54 -9.72 1.68
CA ILE A 98 18.32 -10.46 1.32
C ILE A 98 17.75 -11.15 2.56
N SER A 99 16.69 -10.54 3.13
CA SER A 99 15.98 -11.06 4.29
C SER A 99 14.86 -12.04 3.86
N LEU A 100 15.05 -13.33 4.12
CA LEU A 100 14.06 -14.37 3.80
C LEU A 100 12.71 -14.23 4.55
N PRO A 101 12.68 -13.81 5.83
CA PRO A 101 11.42 -13.57 6.56
C PRO A 101 10.59 -12.41 5.98
N GLU A 102 11.22 -11.47 5.27
CA GLU A 102 10.55 -10.31 4.64
C GLU A 102 10.03 -10.62 3.23
N SER A 103 9.98 -11.90 2.88
CA SER A 103 9.28 -12.37 1.68
C SER A 103 7.77 -12.15 1.78
N LEU A 104 7.08 -12.12 0.65
CA LEU A 104 5.61 -12.00 0.59
C LEU A 104 4.91 -13.18 1.24
N LYS A 105 5.57 -14.34 1.23
CA LYS A 105 5.08 -15.56 1.86
C LYS A 105 6.27 -16.42 2.26
N LEU A 106 6.25 -16.91 3.49
CA LEU A 106 7.20 -17.88 4.00
C LEU A 106 6.46 -19.17 4.33
N GLU A 107 6.85 -20.27 3.69
CA GLU A 107 6.33 -21.61 3.97
C GLU A 107 7.43 -22.46 4.59
N ILE A 108 7.10 -23.21 5.65
CA ILE A 108 8.01 -24.18 6.26
C ILE A 108 7.42 -25.57 6.06
N LYS A 109 8.11 -26.41 5.30
CA LYS A 109 7.71 -27.80 5.08
C LYS A 109 8.01 -28.64 6.32
N SER A 110 7.33 -29.79 6.43
CA SER A 110 7.51 -30.74 7.54
C SER A 110 8.95 -31.26 7.69
N ASN A 111 9.74 -31.21 6.62
CA ASN A 111 11.16 -31.57 6.61
C ASN A 111 12.11 -30.39 6.91
N GLY A 112 11.58 -29.24 7.34
CA GLY A 112 12.36 -28.05 7.69
C GLY A 112 12.77 -27.18 6.51
N ILE A 113 12.50 -27.58 5.26
CA ILE A 113 12.78 -26.73 4.09
C ILE A 113 11.89 -25.49 4.15
N ALA A 114 12.51 -24.31 4.07
CA ALA A 114 11.81 -23.03 4.03
C ALA A 114 11.70 -22.52 2.59
N ILE A 115 10.53 -22.05 2.18
CA ILE A 115 10.27 -21.48 0.86
C ILE A 115 9.81 -20.04 1.04
N SER A 116 10.65 -19.12 0.58
CA SER A 116 10.40 -17.67 0.62
C SER A 116 9.97 -17.19 -0.76
N HIS A 117 8.79 -16.60 -0.86
CA HIS A 117 8.22 -16.09 -2.10
C HIS A 117 8.42 -14.57 -2.19
N PHE A 118 9.20 -14.14 -3.17
CA PHE A 118 9.37 -12.75 -3.56
C PHE A 118 8.55 -12.46 -4.81
N LEU A 119 8.46 -11.19 -5.20
CA LEU A 119 7.63 -10.76 -6.33
C LEU A 119 7.92 -11.49 -7.66
N GLN A 120 9.19 -11.83 -7.94
CA GLN A 120 9.60 -12.48 -9.20
C GLN A 120 10.37 -13.79 -8.99
N TYR A 121 10.65 -14.13 -7.73
CA TYR A 121 11.54 -15.22 -7.38
C TYR A 121 11.00 -16.01 -6.20
N THR A 122 11.37 -17.28 -6.16
CA THR A 122 11.19 -18.14 -4.99
C THR A 122 12.56 -18.61 -4.54
N ILE A 123 12.85 -18.50 -3.25
CA ILE A 123 14.08 -19.00 -2.64
C ILE A 123 13.72 -20.20 -1.77
N THR A 124 14.24 -21.37 -2.13
CA THR A 124 14.09 -22.62 -1.36
C THR A 124 15.36 -22.83 -0.54
N SER A 125 15.21 -22.85 0.78
CA SER A 125 16.32 -22.94 1.74
C SER A 125 16.40 -24.34 2.33
N TYR A 126 17.59 -24.92 2.26
CA TYR A 126 17.89 -26.26 2.77
C TYR A 126 18.64 -26.12 4.11
N PRO A 127 17.98 -26.36 5.25
CA PRO A 127 18.55 -26.07 6.57
C PRO A 127 19.75 -26.97 6.93
N THR A 128 19.86 -28.15 6.32
CA THR A 128 20.96 -29.08 6.58
C THR A 128 22.27 -28.65 5.90
N THR A 129 22.18 -27.94 4.78
CA THR A 129 23.33 -27.55 3.96
C THR A 129 23.60 -26.05 4.00
N ASN A 130 22.72 -25.25 4.60
CA ASN A 130 22.75 -23.78 4.55
C ASN A 130 22.88 -23.23 3.11
N THR A 131 22.27 -23.95 2.16
CA THR A 131 22.21 -23.56 0.76
C THR A 131 20.80 -23.18 0.37
N HIS A 132 20.71 -22.31 -0.63
CA HIS A 132 19.49 -21.73 -1.10
C HIS A 132 19.43 -21.84 -2.62
N LYS A 133 18.35 -22.45 -3.12
CA LYS A 133 18.06 -22.53 -4.54
C LYS A 133 17.08 -21.42 -4.93
N ILE A 134 17.46 -20.63 -5.91
CA ILE A 134 16.66 -19.51 -6.41
C ILE A 134 15.98 -19.95 -7.71
N THR A 135 14.68 -19.69 -7.81
CA THR A 135 13.88 -19.99 -9.00
C THR A 135 13.12 -18.75 -9.41
N ARG A 136 13.21 -18.35 -10.68
CA ARG A 136 12.43 -17.25 -11.22
C ARG A 136 11.00 -17.72 -11.51
N HIS A 137 10.00 -16.90 -11.23
CA HIS A 137 8.64 -17.17 -11.67
C HIS A 137 8.60 -17.10 -13.20
N GLU A 138 8.04 -18.12 -13.85
CA GLU A 138 7.81 -18.05 -15.30
C GLU A 138 6.78 -16.94 -15.58
N GLN A 139 7.08 -16.07 -16.54
CA GLN A 139 6.09 -15.11 -17.03
C GLN A 139 5.06 -15.92 -17.81
N GLN A 140 3.84 -16.03 -17.26
CA GLN A 140 2.66 -16.40 -18.04
C GLN A 140 2.29 -15.27 -19.01
#